data_AF-G9ZD83-F1
#
_entry.id   AF-G9ZD83-F1
#
_cell.length_a   1.000
_cell.length_b   1.000
_cell.length_c   1.000
_cell.angle_alpha   90.00
_cell.angle_beta   90.00
_cell.angle_gamma   90.00
#
_symmetry.space_group_name_H-M   'P 1'
#
loop_
_entity.id
_entity.type
_entity.pdbx_description
1 polymer ?
#
loop_
_entity_poly.entity_id
_entity_poly.type
_entity_poly.pdbx_seq_one_letter_code
_entity_poly.pdbx_strand_id
1 'polypeptide(L)'
;MENTTQKLIIIAVISAILLIAVQLLSGIINDRQHYAAHARENITQVDTPSRPGAIQTLDNRLDLYRLTERSSKYAVLFLIITFGGCFLFETLRGLRIHPVQYTLIGAAVIIFYLLLLSLGEQIGFTAAYVLAALACNGLIAGYLSAVLGSASRALTLGGILALAYAVLYLLLQSQEYTLLAGSLLLFAALAATMYGTRNFDWYNLKAKKED
;
A
#
# COMPACT_ATOMS: atom_id res chain seq x y z
N MET A 1 -14.21 -16.27 22.30
CA MET A 1 -12.96 -16.48 21.54
C MET A 1 -13.35 -16.47 20.08
N GLU A 2 -12.90 -15.46 19.32
CA GLU A 2 -13.19 -15.40 17.87
C GLU A 2 -12.49 -16.57 17.17
N ASN A 3 -13.25 -17.41 16.45
CA ASN A 3 -12.70 -18.54 15.68
C ASN A 3 -11.82 -17.99 14.54
N THR A 4 -10.75 -18.70 14.19
CA THR A 4 -9.85 -18.36 13.07
C THR A 4 -10.60 -18.11 11.76
N THR A 5 -11.67 -18.86 11.52
CA THR A 5 -12.60 -18.65 10.39
C THR A 5 -13.26 -17.27 10.41
N GLN A 6 -13.71 -16.81 11.58
CA GLN A 6 -14.34 -15.49 11.73
C GLN A 6 -13.34 -14.35 11.48
N LYS A 7 -12.08 -14.52 11.89
CA LYS A 7 -10.99 -13.56 11.59
C LYS A 7 -10.71 -13.46 10.10
N LEU A 8 -10.62 -14.59 9.40
CA LEU A 8 -10.41 -14.62 7.95
C LEU A 8 -11.56 -13.93 7.21
N ILE A 9 -12.81 -14.14 7.65
CA ILE A 9 -13.98 -13.45 7.09
C ILE A 9 -13.87 -11.93 7.32
N ILE A 10 -13.51 -11.50 8.53
CA ILE A 10 -13.33 -10.07 8.85
C ILE A 10 -12.23 -9.44 7.98
N ILE A 11 -11.08 -10.08 7.85
CA ILE A 11 -9.98 -9.59 7.00
C ILE A 11 -10.42 -9.52 5.54
N ALA A 12 -11.17 -10.52 5.05
CA ALA A 12 -11.70 -10.53 3.70
C ALA A 12 -12.71 -9.39 3.46
N VAL A 13 -13.62 -9.16 4.41
CA VAL A 13 -14.59 -8.05 4.35
C VAL A 13 -13.88 -6.70 4.39
N ILE A 14 -12.94 -6.49 5.31
CA ILE A 14 -12.14 -5.26 5.40
C ILE A 14 -11.38 -5.06 4.09
N SER A 15 -10.73 -6.10 3.57
CA SER A 15 -10.01 -6.03 2.30
C SER A 15 -10.94 -5.63 1.15
N ALA A 16 -12.15 -6.23 1.06
CA ALA A 16 -13.13 -5.87 0.05
C ALA A 16 -13.57 -4.40 0.14
N ILE A 17 -13.84 -3.90 1.35
CA ILE A 17 -14.17 -2.49 1.58
C ILE A 17 -13.02 -1.56 1.13
N LEU A 18 -11.78 -1.93 1.46
CA LEU A 18 -10.60 -1.15 1.07
C LEU A 18 -10.37 -1.19 -0.45
N LEU A 19 -10.65 -2.30 -1.12
CA LEU A 19 -10.60 -2.40 -2.57
C LEU A 19 -11.62 -1.45 -3.22
N ILE A 20 -12.83 -1.33 -2.67
CA ILE A 20 -13.81 -0.35 -3.13
C ILE A 20 -13.27 1.08 -2.96
N ALA A 21 -12.66 1.39 -1.82
CA ALA A 21 -12.06 2.71 -1.60
C ALA A 21 -10.90 3.01 -2.57
N VAL A 22 -10.07 2.03 -2.89
CA VAL A 22 -9.00 2.15 -3.91
C VAL A 22 -9.59 2.38 -5.31
N GLN A 23 -10.70 1.73 -5.65
CA GLN A 23 -11.41 1.96 -6.91
C GLN A 23 -11.97 3.39 -6.99
N LEU A 24 -12.58 3.89 -5.91
CA LEU A 24 -13.06 5.27 -5.85
C LEU A 24 -11.92 6.28 -6.03
N LEU A 25 -10.78 6.05 -5.37
CA LEU A 25 -9.59 6.86 -5.55
C LEU A 25 -9.11 6.85 -7.01
N SER A 26 -9.10 5.68 -7.64
CA SER A 26 -8.71 5.53 -9.05
C SER A 26 -9.67 6.28 -9.97
N GLY A 27 -10.97 6.32 -9.65
CA GLY A 27 -11.96 7.15 -10.34
C GLY A 27 -11.64 8.65 -10.24
N ILE A 28 -11.31 9.14 -9.04
CA ILE A 28 -10.92 10.55 -8.82
C ILE A 28 -9.69 10.92 -9.65
N ILE A 29 -8.67 10.05 -9.67
CA ILE A 29 -7.43 10.30 -10.43
C ILE A 29 -7.72 10.33 -11.93
N ASN A 30 -8.55 9.41 -12.43
CA ASN A 30 -8.92 9.34 -13.83
C ASN A 30 -9.68 10.61 -14.28
N ASP A 31 -10.60 11.11 -13.46
CA ASP A 31 -11.29 12.37 -13.74
C ASP A 31 -10.29 13.53 -13.84
N ARG A 32 -9.37 13.66 -12.87
CA ARG A 32 -8.32 14.70 -12.87
C ARG A 32 -7.40 14.61 -14.10
N GLN A 33 -7.04 13.39 -14.52
CA GLN A 33 -6.26 13.17 -15.75
C GLN A 33 -7.02 13.62 -16.99
N HIS A 34 -8.32 13.31 -17.07
CA HIS A 34 -9.15 13.69 -18.20
C HIS A 34 -9.21 15.21 -18.37
N TYR A 35 -9.46 15.96 -17.30
CA TYR A 35 -9.47 17.42 -17.34
C TYR A 35 -8.11 18.03 -17.70
N ALA A 36 -7.02 17.46 -17.19
CA ALA A 36 -5.66 17.91 -17.51
C ALA A 36 -5.29 17.66 -18.98
N ALA A 37 -5.75 16.55 -19.57
CA ALA A 37 -5.51 16.22 -20.97
C ALA A 37 -6.26 17.17 -21.91
N HIS A 38 -7.54 17.47 -21.64
CA HIS A 38 -8.32 18.46 -22.40
C HIS A 38 -7.71 19.86 -22.33
N ALA A 39 -7.22 20.25 -21.14
CA ALA A 39 -6.52 21.52 -20.99
C ALA A 39 -5.23 21.58 -21.84
N ARG A 40 -4.50 20.45 -21.96
CA ARG A 40 -3.31 20.36 -22.82
C ARG A 40 -3.67 20.56 -24.29
N GLU A 41 -4.68 19.85 -24.78
CA GLU A 41 -5.12 19.90 -26.17
C GLU A 41 -5.50 21.33 -26.58
N ASN A 42 -6.31 22.00 -25.74
CA ASN A 42 -6.71 23.39 -25.94
C ASN A 42 -5.51 24.34 -26.02
N ILE A 43 -4.47 24.13 -25.21
CA ILE A 43 -3.26 24.98 -25.22
C ILE A 43 -2.40 24.71 -26.46
N THR A 44 -2.32 23.47 -26.94
CA THR A 44 -1.60 23.12 -28.18
C THR A 44 -2.30 23.58 -29.45
N GLN A 45 -3.63 23.72 -29.43
CA GLN A 45 -4.43 24.17 -30.56
C GLN A 45 -4.34 25.70 -30.76
N VAL A 46 -4.11 26.44 -29.68
CA VAL A 46 -3.78 27.87 -29.73
C VAL A 46 -2.28 27.97 -30.03
N ASP A 47 -1.93 28.16 -31.30
CA ASP A 47 -0.55 28.24 -31.83
C ASP A 47 0.32 29.25 -31.02
N THR A 48 0.98 28.79 -29.97
CA THR A 48 1.66 29.64 -28.98
C THR A 48 3.09 29.17 -28.71
N PRO A 49 4.10 29.81 -29.33
CA PRO A 49 5.50 29.70 -28.90
C PRO A 49 5.76 30.33 -27.50
N SER A 50 4.74 30.91 -26.85
CA SER A 50 4.86 31.95 -25.82
C SER A 50 4.71 31.49 -24.36
N ARG A 51 4.37 30.23 -24.06
CA ARG A 51 4.26 29.72 -22.67
C ARG A 51 4.81 28.29 -22.46
N PRO A 52 6.09 28.03 -22.75
CA PRO A 52 6.71 26.72 -22.50
C PRO A 52 6.55 26.25 -21.04
N GLY A 53 6.52 27.17 -20.06
CA GLY A 53 6.30 26.83 -18.65
C GLY A 53 4.88 26.34 -18.30
N ALA A 54 3.84 26.74 -19.04
CA ALA A 54 2.47 26.28 -18.79
C ALA A 54 2.28 24.83 -19.27
N ILE A 55 2.87 24.47 -20.41
CA ILE A 55 2.83 23.10 -20.94
C ILE A 55 3.68 22.18 -20.05
N GLN A 56 4.86 22.63 -19.63
CA GLN A 56 5.73 21.84 -18.75
C GLN A 56 5.11 21.56 -17.38
N THR A 57 4.41 22.53 -16.79
CA THR A 57 3.70 22.32 -15.51
C THR A 57 2.50 21.39 -15.65
N LEU A 58 1.79 21.43 -16.80
CA LEU A 58 0.72 20.49 -17.09
C LEU A 58 1.24 19.07 -17.31
N ASP A 59 2.33 18.90 -18.06
CA ASP A 59 2.96 17.61 -18.33
C ASP A 59 3.46 16.97 -17.04
N ASN A 60 4.10 17.74 -16.15
CA ASN A 60 4.51 17.25 -14.83
C ASN A 60 3.32 16.77 -13.98
N ARG A 61 2.17 17.46 -14.04
CA ARG A 61 0.95 17.06 -13.31
C ARG A 61 0.32 15.81 -13.93
N LEU A 62 0.29 15.71 -15.26
CA LEU A 62 -0.24 14.54 -15.95
C LEU A 62 0.60 13.29 -15.64
N ASP A 63 1.93 13.42 -15.64
CA ASP A 63 2.85 12.35 -15.27
C ASP A 63 2.65 11.93 -13.81
N LEU A 64 2.46 12.89 -12.91
CA LEU A 64 2.13 12.61 -11.52
C LEU A 64 0.84 11.79 -11.38
N TYR A 65 -0.21 12.18 -12.08
CA TYR A 65 -1.47 11.46 -12.04
C TYR A 65 -1.32 10.05 -12.63
N ARG A 66 -0.56 9.88 -13.71
CA ARG A 66 -0.26 8.55 -14.31
C ARG A 66 0.54 7.66 -13.36
N LEU A 67 1.52 8.22 -12.66
CA LEU A 67 2.28 7.49 -11.65
C LEU A 67 1.41 7.10 -10.45
N THR A 68 0.54 8.01 -10.01
CA THR A 68 -0.39 7.75 -8.91
C THR A 68 -1.45 6.71 -9.28
N GLU A 69 -2.01 6.77 -10.49
CA GLU A 69 -2.94 5.77 -11.03
C GLU A 69 -2.28 4.38 -11.15
N ARG A 70 -1.03 4.32 -11.59
CA ARG A 70 -0.25 3.07 -11.57
C ARG A 70 -0.05 2.57 -10.14
N SER A 71 0.26 3.48 -9.21
CA SER A 71 0.46 3.13 -7.80
C SER A 71 -0.79 2.55 -7.14
N SER A 72 -1.99 3.04 -7.49
CA SER A 72 -3.25 2.54 -6.93
C SER A 72 -3.54 1.11 -7.38
N LYS A 73 -3.13 0.72 -8.59
CA LYS A 73 -3.22 -0.67 -9.08
C LYS A 73 -2.37 -1.64 -8.24
N TYR A 74 -1.22 -1.18 -7.73
CA TYR A 74 -0.38 -1.96 -6.82
C TYR A 74 -0.85 -1.93 -5.36
N ALA A 75 -1.86 -1.12 -5.01
CA ALA A 75 -2.41 -1.08 -3.64
C ALA A 75 -2.93 -2.44 -3.19
N VAL A 76 -3.48 -3.24 -4.11
CA VAL A 76 -3.98 -4.59 -3.83
C VAL A 76 -2.85 -5.50 -3.35
N LEU A 77 -1.72 -5.47 -4.06
CA LEU A 77 -0.52 -6.22 -3.73
C LEU A 77 0.00 -5.85 -2.34
N PHE A 78 0.05 -4.54 -2.08
CA PHE A 78 0.48 -3.98 -0.82
C PHE A 78 -0.45 -4.37 0.35
N LEU A 79 -1.77 -4.36 0.13
CA LEU A 79 -2.77 -4.80 1.09
C LEU A 79 -2.62 -6.30 1.41
N ILE A 80 -2.45 -7.16 0.40
CA ILE A 80 -2.27 -8.60 0.58
C ILE A 80 -1.04 -8.89 1.43
N ILE A 81 0.08 -8.22 1.17
CA ILE A 81 1.32 -8.43 1.92
C ILE A 81 1.23 -7.88 3.33
N THR A 82 0.61 -6.71 3.50
CA THR A 82 0.46 -6.09 4.81
C THR A 82 -0.47 -6.91 5.71
N PHE A 83 -1.64 -7.31 5.19
CA PHE A 83 -2.59 -8.13 5.94
C PHE A 83 -2.12 -9.57 6.09
N GLY A 84 -1.52 -10.16 5.06
CA GLY A 84 -0.91 -11.48 5.12
C GLY A 84 0.24 -11.53 6.12
N GLY A 85 1.08 -10.49 6.15
CA GLY A 85 2.16 -10.33 7.13
C GLY A 85 1.64 -10.17 8.55
N CYS A 86 0.62 -9.34 8.77
CA CYS A 86 -0.03 -9.21 10.07
C CYS A 86 -0.67 -10.52 10.54
N PHE A 87 -1.38 -11.22 9.65
CA PHE A 87 -2.01 -12.51 9.93
C PHE A 87 -0.99 -13.60 10.24
N LEU A 88 0.11 -13.66 9.47
CA LEU A 88 1.21 -14.59 9.70
C LEU A 88 1.87 -14.28 11.05
N PHE A 89 2.14 -13.02 11.35
CA PHE A 89 2.73 -12.62 12.63
C PHE A 89 1.81 -12.95 13.81
N GLU A 90 0.51 -12.73 13.65
CA GLU A 90 -0.52 -13.10 14.62
C GLU A 90 -0.51 -14.61 14.90
N THR A 91 -0.51 -15.41 13.83
CA THR A 91 -0.52 -16.88 13.90
C THR A 91 0.77 -17.40 14.54
N LEU A 92 1.93 -16.90 14.11
CA LEU A 92 3.24 -17.35 14.58
C LEU A 92 3.50 -16.99 16.06
N ARG A 93 2.94 -15.89 16.55
CA ARG A 93 3.24 -15.35 17.89
C ARG A 93 2.09 -15.44 18.89
N GLY A 94 0.91 -15.92 18.48
CA GLY A 94 -0.25 -16.11 19.35
C GLY A 94 -0.84 -14.82 19.93
N LEU A 95 -0.54 -13.65 19.33
CA LEU A 95 -1.15 -12.39 19.76
C LEU A 95 -2.60 -12.30 19.27
N ARG A 96 -3.47 -11.64 20.03
CA ARG A 96 -4.85 -11.36 19.61
C ARG A 96 -4.90 -9.93 19.05
N ILE A 97 -4.77 -9.80 17.74
CA ILE A 97 -4.96 -8.51 17.05
C ILE A 97 -6.47 -8.27 16.95
N HIS A 98 -6.93 -7.10 17.42
CA HIS A 98 -8.35 -6.76 17.37
C HIS A 98 -8.76 -6.36 15.94
N PRO A 99 -9.96 -6.70 15.43
CA PRO A 99 -10.44 -6.33 14.10
C PRO A 99 -10.23 -4.85 13.72
N VAL A 100 -10.38 -3.96 14.70
CA VAL A 100 -10.17 -2.51 14.54
C VAL A 100 -8.76 -2.16 14.04
N GLN A 101 -7.75 -2.98 14.38
CA GLN A 101 -6.35 -2.74 14.01
C GLN A 101 -6.13 -3.01 12.52
N TYR A 102 -6.79 -4.04 11.97
CA TYR A 102 -6.78 -4.29 10.53
C TYR A 102 -7.43 -3.14 9.75
N THR A 103 -8.54 -2.60 10.27
CA THR A 103 -9.19 -1.42 9.67
C THR A 103 -8.30 -0.18 9.72
N LEU A 104 -7.61 0.07 10.84
CA LEU A 104 -6.70 1.22 10.98
C LEU A 104 -5.49 1.12 10.06
N ILE A 105 -4.90 -0.08 9.90
CA ILE A 105 -3.80 -0.31 8.95
C ILE A 105 -4.29 -0.09 7.52
N GLY A 106 -5.46 -0.63 7.17
CA GLY A 106 -6.08 -0.41 5.86
C GLY A 106 -6.38 1.06 5.58
N ALA A 107 -6.90 1.80 6.56
CA ALA A 107 -7.14 3.23 6.46
C ALA A 107 -5.82 4.00 6.24
N ALA A 108 -4.74 3.62 6.93
CA ALA A 108 -3.42 4.21 6.72
C ALA A 108 -2.90 4.01 5.29
N VAL A 109 -3.19 2.87 4.65
CA VAL A 109 -2.86 2.62 3.24
C VAL A 109 -3.65 3.54 2.31
N ILE A 110 -4.95 3.76 2.55
CA ILE A 110 -5.73 4.70 1.74
C ILE A 110 -5.22 6.13 1.92
N ILE A 111 -4.96 6.53 3.18
CA ILE A 111 -4.44 7.86 3.51
C ILE A 111 -3.07 8.09 2.85
N PHE A 112 -2.23 7.05 2.76
CA PHE A 112 -0.95 7.13 2.05
C PHE A 112 -1.15 7.59 0.60
N TYR A 113 -2.08 6.99 -0.14
CA TYR A 113 -2.32 7.39 -1.53
C TYR A 113 -2.97 8.77 -1.66
N LEU A 114 -3.83 9.15 -0.72
CA LEU A 114 -4.38 10.51 -0.66
C LEU A 114 -3.30 11.55 -0.39
N LEU A 115 -2.37 11.27 0.51
CA LEU A 115 -1.21 12.12 0.78
C LEU A 115 -0.29 12.18 -0.44
N LEU A 116 -0.02 11.05 -1.09
CA LEU A 116 0.81 10.98 -2.30
C LEU A 116 0.24 11.88 -3.41
N LEU A 117 -1.08 11.82 -3.64
CA LEU A 117 -1.77 12.67 -4.61
C LEU A 117 -1.73 14.15 -4.22
N SER A 118 -2.10 14.47 -2.98
CA SER A 118 -2.24 15.86 -2.49
C SER A 118 -0.89 16.58 -2.36
N LEU A 119 0.11 15.94 -1.75
CA LEU A 119 1.46 16.51 -1.64
C LEU A 119 2.14 16.49 -3.01
N GLY A 120 1.87 15.48 -3.82
CA GLY A 120 2.41 15.36 -5.16
C GLY A 120 2.14 16.61 -6.01
N GLU A 121 0.91 17.13 -5.94
CA GLU A 121 0.52 18.35 -6.66
C GLU A 121 1.30 19.60 -6.23
N GLN A 122 1.84 19.64 -5.00
CA GLN A 122 2.52 20.81 -4.43
C GLN A 122 4.05 20.74 -4.56
N ILE A 123 4.65 19.59 -4.26
CA ILE A 123 6.11 19.44 -4.10
C ILE A 123 6.73 18.40 -5.04
N GLY A 124 5.92 17.79 -5.92
CA GLY A 124 6.36 16.77 -6.87
C GLY A 124 6.37 15.35 -6.29
N PHE A 125 6.37 14.37 -7.19
CA PHE A 125 6.11 12.95 -6.88
C PHE A 125 7.10 12.33 -5.89
N THR A 126 8.42 12.46 -6.12
CA THR A 126 9.43 11.79 -5.28
C THR A 126 9.42 12.31 -3.83
N ALA A 127 9.34 13.63 -3.64
CA ALA A 127 9.29 14.23 -2.32
C ALA A 127 7.99 13.88 -1.59
N ALA A 128 6.85 13.94 -2.30
CA ALA A 128 5.57 13.53 -1.77
C ALA A 128 5.55 12.05 -1.36
N TYR A 129 6.15 11.17 -2.18
CA TYR A 129 6.25 9.75 -1.88
C TYR A 129 7.03 9.48 -0.61
N VAL A 130 8.22 10.06 -0.46
CA VAL A 130 9.06 9.85 0.72
C VAL A 130 8.36 10.37 1.97
N LEU A 131 7.77 11.57 1.92
CA LEU A 131 7.05 12.13 3.07
C LEU A 131 5.81 11.31 3.45
N ALA A 132 4.99 10.93 2.46
CA ALA A 132 3.81 10.11 2.71
C ALA A 132 4.19 8.72 3.25
N ALA A 133 5.22 8.08 2.68
CA ALA A 133 5.70 6.78 3.11
C ALA A 133 6.24 6.84 4.54
N LEU A 134 7.06 7.85 4.87
CA LEU A 134 7.59 8.03 6.24
C LEU A 134 6.47 8.32 7.25
N ALA A 135 5.51 9.18 6.90
CA ALA A 135 4.38 9.51 7.77
C ALA A 135 3.51 8.27 8.04
N CYS A 136 3.11 7.54 7.01
CA CYS A 136 2.27 6.35 7.14
C CYS A 136 3.02 5.19 7.82
N ASN A 137 4.27 4.93 7.41
CA ASN A 137 5.06 3.87 8.04
C ASN A 137 5.38 4.21 9.50
N GLY A 138 5.69 5.47 9.82
CA GLY A 138 5.88 5.94 11.19
C GLY A 138 4.62 5.80 12.04
N LEU A 139 3.44 6.14 11.48
CA LEU A 139 2.16 5.96 12.15
C LEU A 139 1.86 4.48 12.44
N ILE A 140 2.05 3.59 11.45
CA ILE A 140 1.81 2.16 11.61
C ILE A 140 2.82 1.54 12.58
N ALA A 141 4.11 1.82 12.42
CA ALA A 141 5.16 1.29 13.29
C ALA A 141 5.02 1.80 14.73
N GLY A 142 4.71 3.08 14.90
CA GLY A 142 4.44 3.70 16.20
C GLY A 142 3.22 3.07 16.89
N TYR A 143 2.12 2.90 16.15
CA TYR A 143 0.92 2.23 16.64
C TYR A 143 1.20 0.78 17.06
N LEU A 144 1.91 0.01 16.22
CA LEU A 144 2.31 -1.35 16.55
C LEU A 144 3.26 -1.40 17.76
N SER A 145 4.14 -0.42 17.94
CA SER A 145 5.02 -0.37 19.12
C SER A 145 4.24 -0.23 20.42
N ALA A 146 3.20 0.61 20.43
CA ALA A 146 2.32 0.80 21.57
C ALA A 146 1.44 -0.43 21.83
N VAL A 147 0.92 -1.05 20.77
CA VAL A 147 0.02 -2.21 20.88
C VAL A 147 0.77 -3.49 21.27
N LEU A 148 1.93 -3.75 20.66
CA LEU A 148 2.70 -4.98 20.90
C LEU A 148 3.58 -4.87 22.15
N GLY A 149 3.75 -3.70 22.77
CA GLY A 149 4.51 -3.52 24.01
C GLY A 149 5.98 -3.97 23.93
N SER A 150 6.55 -4.10 22.74
CA SER A 150 7.93 -4.53 22.52
C SER A 150 8.51 -3.87 21.27
N ALA A 151 9.53 -3.03 21.49
CA ALA A 151 10.21 -2.28 20.44
C ALA A 151 10.81 -3.20 19.35
N SER A 152 11.34 -4.38 19.71
CA SER A 152 11.92 -5.32 18.76
C SER A 152 10.89 -5.86 17.75
N ARG A 153 9.66 -6.17 18.21
CA ARG A 153 8.58 -6.66 17.33
C ARG A 153 8.09 -5.57 16.39
N ALA A 154 7.93 -4.35 16.90
CA ALA A 154 7.54 -3.20 16.11
C ALA A 154 8.60 -2.83 15.06
N LEU A 155 9.89 -2.95 15.41
CA LEU A 155 10.98 -2.72 14.47
C LEU A 155 10.98 -3.74 13.32
N THR A 156 10.66 -5.01 13.62
CA THR A 156 10.64 -6.06 12.60
C THR A 156 9.49 -5.84 11.61
N LEU A 157 8.27 -5.58 12.11
CA LEU A 157 7.12 -5.27 11.27
C LEU A 157 7.28 -3.95 10.51
N GLY A 158 7.74 -2.89 11.18
CA GLY A 158 8.04 -1.60 10.55
C GLY A 158 9.15 -1.69 9.50
N GLY A 159 10.13 -2.57 9.69
CA GLY A 159 11.16 -2.87 8.69
C GLY A 159 10.61 -3.59 7.47
N ILE A 160 9.72 -4.58 7.67
CA ILE A 160 9.03 -5.27 6.57
C ILE A 160 8.13 -4.29 5.79
N LEU A 161 7.38 -3.43 6.48
CA LEU A 161 6.58 -2.40 5.83
C LEU A 161 7.45 -1.36 5.12
N ALA A 162 8.55 -0.90 5.73
CA ALA A 162 9.50 0.01 5.09
C ALA A 162 10.07 -0.59 3.79
N LEU A 163 10.44 -1.87 3.84
CA LEU A 163 10.90 -2.60 2.66
C LEU A 163 9.80 -2.72 1.60
N ALA A 164 8.56 -2.99 2.00
CA ALA A 164 7.42 -3.01 1.08
C ALA A 164 7.20 -1.63 0.41
N TYR A 165 7.30 -0.52 1.17
CA TYR A 165 7.25 0.84 0.62
C TYR A 165 8.46 1.15 -0.28
N ALA A 166 9.66 0.66 0.04
CA ALA A 166 10.83 0.85 -0.83
C ALA A 166 10.68 0.08 -2.16
N VAL A 167 10.15 -1.14 -2.11
CA VAL A 167 9.88 -1.92 -3.32
C VAL A 167 8.76 -1.27 -4.13
N LEU A 168 7.70 -0.76 -3.50
CA LEU A 168 6.67 0.01 -4.19
C LEU A 168 7.27 1.22 -4.93
N TYR A 169 8.23 1.93 -4.31
CA TYR A 169 8.92 3.04 -4.99
C TYR A 169 9.67 2.58 -6.25
N LEU A 170 10.37 1.46 -6.17
CA LEU A 170 11.06 0.85 -7.31
C LEU A 170 10.09 0.47 -8.44
N LEU A 171 8.93 -0.12 -8.09
CA LEU A 171 7.87 -0.44 -9.07
C LEU A 171 7.35 0.82 -9.76
N LEU A 172 7.19 1.93 -9.03
CA LEU A 172 6.69 3.20 -9.55
C LEU A 172 7.70 3.86 -10.51
N GLN A 173 9.00 3.72 -10.25
CA GLN A 173 10.05 4.32 -11.07
C GLN A 173 10.38 3.50 -12.34
N SER A 174 10.17 2.18 -12.31
CA SER A 174 10.43 1.32 -13.46
C SER A 174 9.22 1.25 -14.41
N GLN A 175 9.16 2.16 -15.38
CA GLN A 175 8.09 2.16 -16.39
C GLN A 175 8.05 0.87 -17.23
N GLU A 176 9.21 0.20 -17.41
CA GLU A 176 9.41 -0.99 -18.24
C GLU A 176 9.53 -2.32 -17.46
N TYR A 177 9.89 -2.30 -16.17
CA TYR A 177 10.12 -3.52 -15.38
C TYR A 177 8.99 -3.89 -14.41
N THR A 178 7.83 -3.25 -14.54
CA THR A 178 6.64 -3.45 -13.71
C THR A 178 6.30 -4.91 -13.41
N LEU A 179 6.23 -5.75 -14.46
CA LEU A 179 5.88 -7.17 -14.33
C LEU A 179 6.95 -7.95 -13.56
N LEU A 180 8.22 -7.67 -13.86
CA LEU A 180 9.36 -8.31 -13.20
C LEU A 180 9.40 -7.96 -11.72
N ALA A 181 9.34 -6.66 -11.39
CA ALA A 181 9.40 -6.18 -10.02
C ALA A 181 8.20 -6.67 -9.18
N GLY A 182 6.98 -6.67 -9.74
CA GLY A 182 5.81 -7.24 -9.08
C GLY A 182 5.90 -8.74 -8.84
N SER A 183 6.38 -9.51 -9.82
CA SER A 183 6.56 -10.96 -9.69
C SER A 183 7.64 -11.35 -8.68
N LEU A 184 8.77 -10.63 -8.64
CA LEU A 184 9.83 -10.81 -7.65
C LEU A 184 9.34 -10.50 -6.25
N LEU A 185 8.55 -9.45 -6.08
CA LEU A 185 7.96 -9.11 -4.79
C LEU A 185 6.97 -10.19 -4.33
N LEU A 186 6.10 -10.70 -5.21
CA LEU A 186 5.21 -11.82 -4.88
C LEU A 186 5.99 -13.06 -4.50
N PHE A 187 7.05 -13.37 -5.25
CA PHE A 187 7.93 -14.49 -4.96
C PHE A 187 8.61 -14.34 -3.60
N ALA A 188 9.13 -13.15 -3.28
CA ALA A 188 9.75 -12.86 -2.00
C ALA A 188 8.75 -12.94 -0.83
N ALA A 189 7.52 -12.43 -1.01
CA ALA A 189 6.46 -12.54 -0.02
C ALA A 189 6.04 -14.00 0.23
N LEU A 190 5.93 -14.79 -0.85
CA LEU A 190 5.66 -16.22 -0.77
C LEU A 190 6.80 -16.95 -0.06
N ALA A 191 8.05 -16.69 -0.44
CA ALA A 191 9.23 -17.27 0.20
C ALA A 191 9.26 -16.93 1.70
N ALA A 192 9.06 -15.67 2.07
CA ALA A 192 8.99 -15.25 3.47
C ALA A 192 7.88 -15.99 4.25
N THR A 193 6.73 -16.22 3.61
CA THR A 193 5.63 -16.99 4.20
C THR A 193 6.01 -18.46 4.39
N MET A 194 6.60 -19.10 3.37
CA MET A 194 7.02 -20.51 3.42
C MET A 194 8.12 -20.73 4.46
N TYR A 195 9.16 -19.89 4.47
CA TYR A 195 10.26 -20.01 5.43
C TYR A 195 9.83 -19.62 6.85
N GLY A 196 8.94 -18.63 6.99
CA GLY A 196 8.40 -18.20 8.29
C GLY A 196 7.47 -19.24 8.94
N THR A 197 6.73 -20.02 8.13
CA THR A 197 5.84 -21.09 8.62
C THR A 197 6.54 -22.46 8.77
N ARG A 198 7.81 -22.59 8.34
CA ARG A 198 8.55 -23.86 8.31
C ARG A 198 8.59 -24.60 9.66
N ASN A 199 8.71 -23.88 10.76
CA ASN A 199 8.78 -24.46 12.11
C ASN A 199 7.41 -24.47 12.82
N PHE A 200 6.33 -24.17 12.11
CA PHE A 200 4.99 -24.09 12.71
C PHE A 200 4.32 -25.47 12.67
N ASP A 201 4.12 -26.05 13.85
CA ASP A 201 3.52 -27.37 14.01
C ASP A 201 1.99 -27.30 13.87
N TRP A 202 1.52 -27.31 12.61
CA TRP A 202 0.11 -27.25 12.25
C TRP A 202 -0.73 -28.40 12.84
N TYR A 203 -0.09 -29.52 13.16
CA TYR A 203 -0.78 -30.72 13.63
C TYR A 203 -1.14 -30.66 15.12
N ASN A 204 -0.38 -29.92 15.93
CA ASN A 204 -0.66 -29.78 17.36
C ASN A 204 -1.91 -28.92 17.69
N LEU A 205 -2.46 -28.19 16.71
CA LEU A 205 -3.70 -27.41 16.87
C LEU A 205 -4.98 -28.26 16.78
N LYS A 206 -4.92 -29.48 16.22
CA LYS A 206 -6.08 -30.40 16.19
C LYS A 206 -6.23 -31.19 17.49
N ALA A 207 -5.13 -31.59 18.12
CA ALA A 207 -5.17 -32.44 19.32
C ALA A 207 -5.82 -31.75 20.53
N LYS A 208 -5.71 -30.42 20.66
CA LYS A 208 -6.30 -29.66 21.78
C LYS A 208 -7.79 -29.31 21.62
N LYS A 209 -8.45 -29.80 20.56
CA LYS A 209 -9.90 -29.59 20.36
C LYS A 209 -10.73 -30.85 20.64
N GLU A 210 -10.08 -31.97 20.95
CA GLU A 210 -10.72 -33.26 21.21
C GLU A 210 -10.64 -33.72 22.68
N ASP A 211 -10.02 -32.93 23.57
CA ASP A 211 -10.08 -33.06 25.04
C ASP A 211 -10.86 -31.88 25.65
#